data_AF-A0A4Q3XTS3-F1
#
_entry.id   AF-A0A4Q3XTS3-F1
#
_cell.length_a   1.000
_cell.length_b   1.000
_cell.length_c   1.000
_cell.angle_alpha   90.00
_cell.angle_beta   90.00
_cell.angle_gamma   90.00
#
_symmetry.space_group_name_H-M   'P 1'
#
loop_
_entity.id
_entity.type
_entity.pdbx_description
1 polymer ?
#
loop_
_entity_poly.entity_id
_entity_poly.type
_entity_poly.pdbx_seq_one_letter_code
_entity_poly.pdbx_strand_id
1 'polypeptide(L)'
;MNYQKEEAEFILAEVEALSGLTAETVRSWRRKGYLPPVKAYAKITVTELASLVIRKRLTNYGFGPAESQAVADRHAPLLLYYAVLDTKGSCEVRGTLQALIQFEGELGEDANLAKEVAGVERSAATVLVSIDGSELVPEATEELDIGEDSGDGYFINLRGLGRQLGAAAGKPLVKIQLPVADGDRSRQLVRRFPR
;
A
#
# COMPACT_ATOMS: atom_id res chain seq x y z
N MET A 1 -3.40 13.87 13.87
CA MET A 1 -3.55 15.25 13.38
C MET A 1 -4.75 15.30 12.43
N ASN A 2 -5.60 16.33 12.41
CA ASN A 2 -6.70 16.38 11.43
C ASN A 2 -6.16 16.72 10.04
N TYR A 3 -6.49 15.93 9.01
CA TYR A 3 -6.14 16.22 7.62
C TYR A 3 -7.18 15.63 6.65
N GLN A 4 -7.20 16.12 5.41
CA GLN A 4 -7.94 15.47 4.32
C GLN A 4 -6.99 14.61 3.50
N LYS A 5 -7.42 13.39 3.18
CA LYS A 5 -6.65 12.40 2.42
C LYS A 5 -7.30 12.15 1.06
N GLU A 6 -6.50 12.18 0.00
CA GLU A 6 -6.88 11.74 -1.35
C GLU A 6 -5.94 10.62 -1.79
N GLU A 7 -6.50 9.49 -2.20
CA GLU A 7 -5.74 8.36 -2.75
C GLU A 7 -5.52 8.53 -4.25
N ALA A 8 -4.35 8.10 -4.73
CA ALA A 8 -4.07 8.08 -6.15
C ALA A 8 -4.97 7.07 -6.87
N GLU A 9 -5.35 7.45 -8.09
CA GLU A 9 -6.16 6.63 -8.97
C GLU A 9 -5.34 6.23 -10.21
N PHE A 10 -5.53 5.00 -10.67
CA PHE A 10 -4.76 4.40 -11.75
C PHE A 10 -5.66 3.89 -12.88
N ILE A 11 -5.23 4.10 -14.12
CA ILE A 11 -5.86 3.46 -15.28
C ILE A 11 -5.33 2.03 -15.45
N LEU A 12 -6.05 1.18 -16.19
CA LEU A 12 -5.66 -0.22 -16.39
C LEU A 12 -4.24 -0.40 -16.93
N ALA A 13 -3.78 0.49 -17.81
CA ALA A 13 -2.41 0.43 -18.35
C ALA A 13 -1.34 0.65 -17.26
N GLU A 14 -1.58 1.58 -16.33
CA GLU A 14 -0.70 1.80 -15.19
C GLU A 14 -0.74 0.60 -14.23
N VAL A 15 -1.94 0.04 -13.98
CA VAL A 15 -2.10 -1.15 -13.14
C VAL A 15 -1.34 -2.34 -13.71
N GLU A 16 -1.39 -2.55 -15.03
CA GLU A 16 -0.64 -3.62 -15.69
C GLU A 16 0.87 -3.44 -15.52
N ALA A 17 1.37 -2.22 -15.74
CA ALA A 17 2.78 -1.90 -15.55
C ALA A 17 3.26 -2.09 -14.09
N LEU A 18 2.43 -1.73 -13.12
CA LEU A 18 2.80 -1.75 -11.69
C LEU A 18 2.59 -3.11 -11.02
N SER A 19 1.52 -3.82 -11.38
CA SER A 19 1.20 -5.13 -10.78
C SER A 19 1.77 -6.31 -11.57
N GLY A 20 2.04 -6.15 -12.86
CA GLY A 20 2.39 -7.26 -13.76
C GLY A 20 1.22 -8.17 -14.13
N LEU A 21 -0.02 -7.79 -13.80
CA LEU A 21 -1.25 -8.46 -14.27
C LEU A 21 -1.73 -7.80 -15.55
N THR A 22 -2.03 -8.58 -16.58
CA THR A 22 -2.60 -8.03 -17.81
C THR A 22 -3.98 -7.42 -17.56
N ALA A 23 -4.34 -6.37 -18.30
CA ALA A 23 -5.67 -5.77 -18.23
C ALA A 23 -6.80 -6.81 -18.47
N GLU A 24 -6.55 -7.82 -19.30
CA GLU A 24 -7.49 -8.94 -19.50
C GLU A 24 -7.66 -9.78 -18.25
N THR A 25 -6.58 -10.08 -17.53
CA THR A 25 -6.62 -10.82 -16.26
C THR A 25 -7.46 -10.08 -15.23
N VAL A 26 -7.23 -8.78 -15.07
CA VAL A 26 -8.00 -7.93 -14.14
C VAL A 26 -9.50 -7.91 -14.51
N ARG A 27 -9.83 -7.75 -15.81
CA ARG A 27 -11.23 -7.81 -16.27
C ARG A 27 -11.86 -9.18 -16.05
N SER A 28 -11.11 -10.26 -16.28
CA SER A 28 -11.56 -11.63 -16.04
C SER A 28 -11.88 -11.85 -14.56
N TRP A 29 -11.00 -11.39 -13.65
CA TRP A 29 -11.22 -11.48 -12.21
C TRP A 29 -12.44 -10.68 -11.75
N ARG A 30 -12.65 -9.47 -12.29
CA ARG A 30 -13.88 -8.69 -12.03
C ARG A 30 -15.14 -9.40 -12.52
N ARG A 31 -15.15 -9.95 -13.74
CA ARG A 31 -16.29 -10.72 -14.28
C ARG A 31 -16.64 -11.94 -13.44
N LYS A 32 -15.63 -12.59 -12.86
CA LYS A 32 -15.79 -13.76 -11.99
C LYS A 32 -16.12 -13.40 -10.52
N GLY A 33 -16.17 -12.11 -10.19
CA GLY A 33 -16.50 -11.63 -8.84
C GLY A 33 -15.34 -11.65 -7.83
N TYR A 34 -14.11 -11.91 -8.27
CA TYR A 34 -12.93 -11.87 -7.39
C TYR A 34 -12.44 -10.45 -7.09
N LEU A 35 -12.91 -9.47 -7.87
CA LEU A 35 -12.65 -8.05 -7.68
C LEU A 35 -13.99 -7.31 -7.73
N PRO A 36 -14.16 -6.20 -6.98
CA PRO A 36 -15.38 -5.41 -7.02
C PRO A 36 -15.75 -4.99 -8.46
N PRO A 37 -17.04 -4.86 -8.81
CA PRO A 37 -17.41 -4.29 -10.09
C PRO A 37 -17.07 -2.80 -10.14
N VAL A 38 -16.70 -2.30 -11.32
CA VAL A 38 -16.52 -0.86 -11.57
C VAL A 38 -17.41 -0.40 -12.72
N LYS A 39 -17.80 0.88 -12.66
CA LYS A 39 -18.40 1.56 -13.81
C LYS A 39 -17.40 1.60 -14.97
N ALA A 40 -17.90 1.70 -16.20
CA ALA A 40 -17.04 1.89 -17.38
C ALA A 40 -16.11 3.09 -17.13
N TYR A 41 -14.81 2.92 -17.41
CA TYR A 41 -13.73 3.89 -17.17
C TYR A 41 -13.42 4.22 -15.70
N ALA A 42 -13.94 3.47 -14.72
CA ALA A 42 -13.53 3.73 -13.35
C ALA A 42 -12.06 3.42 -13.16
N LYS A 43 -11.40 4.30 -12.41
CA LYS A 43 -10.00 4.15 -12.06
C LYS A 43 -9.87 3.21 -10.87
N ILE A 44 -8.71 2.58 -10.77
CA ILE A 44 -8.34 1.65 -9.70
C ILE A 44 -7.66 2.47 -8.62
N THR A 45 -8.13 2.37 -7.38
CA THR A 45 -7.51 3.09 -6.25
C THR A 45 -6.14 2.50 -5.93
N VAL A 46 -5.26 3.26 -5.27
CA VAL A 46 -3.96 2.74 -4.84
C VAL A 46 -4.09 1.52 -3.93
N THR A 47 -5.12 1.49 -3.08
CA THR A 47 -5.39 0.36 -2.19
C THR A 47 -5.80 -0.89 -2.97
N GLU A 48 -6.64 -0.76 -4.00
CA GLU A 48 -6.97 -1.87 -4.89
C GLU A 48 -5.73 -2.34 -5.68
N LEU A 49 -4.91 -1.40 -6.19
CA LEU A 49 -3.65 -1.73 -6.87
C LEU A 49 -2.70 -2.49 -5.94
N ALA A 50 -2.55 -2.08 -4.69
CA ALA A 50 -1.74 -2.76 -3.70
C ALA A 50 -2.21 -4.20 -3.45
N SER A 51 -3.52 -4.43 -3.35
CA SER A 51 -4.09 -5.79 -3.29
C SER A 51 -3.71 -6.59 -4.52
N LEU A 52 -3.83 -6.03 -5.73
CA LEU A 52 -3.45 -6.71 -6.99
C LEU A 52 -1.97 -7.11 -7.04
N VAL A 53 -1.06 -6.26 -6.54
CA VAL A 53 0.38 -6.57 -6.42
C VAL A 53 0.59 -7.79 -5.53
N ILE A 54 -0.07 -7.86 -4.37
CA ILE A 54 0.03 -8.99 -3.43
C ILE A 54 -0.55 -10.26 -4.07
N ARG A 55 -1.74 -10.17 -4.69
CA ARG A 55 -2.37 -11.32 -5.38
C ARG A 55 -1.49 -11.86 -6.49
N LYS A 56 -0.84 -11.00 -7.29
CA LYS A 56 0.09 -11.45 -8.33
C LYS A 56 1.24 -12.26 -7.74
N ARG A 57 1.80 -11.82 -6.61
CA ARG A 57 2.87 -12.56 -5.92
C ARG A 57 2.36 -13.90 -5.40
N LEU A 58 1.19 -13.92 -4.78
CA LEU A 58 0.55 -15.15 -4.29
C LEU A 58 0.24 -16.15 -5.42
N THR A 59 -0.25 -15.69 -6.57
CA THR A 59 -0.48 -16.57 -7.73
C THR A 59 0.79 -17.19 -8.28
N ASN A 60 1.94 -16.51 -8.18
CA ASN A 60 3.22 -17.12 -8.55
C ASN A 60 3.63 -18.27 -7.62
N TYR A 61 3.03 -18.36 -6.42
CA TYR A 61 3.19 -19.45 -5.46
C TYR A 61 2.02 -20.45 -5.49
N GLY A 62 1.16 -20.39 -6.51
CA GLY A 62 0.08 -21.36 -6.71
C GLY A 62 -1.27 -20.97 -6.09
N PHE A 63 -1.36 -19.88 -5.33
CA PHE A 63 -2.63 -19.45 -4.75
C PHE A 63 -3.59 -18.89 -5.81
N GLY A 64 -4.81 -19.39 -5.81
CA GLY A 64 -5.87 -18.92 -6.68
C GLY A 64 -6.32 -17.48 -6.37
N PRO A 65 -7.01 -16.80 -7.31
CA PRO A 65 -7.52 -15.44 -7.10
C PRO A 65 -8.57 -15.34 -5.99
N ALA A 66 -9.32 -16.41 -5.72
CA ALA A 66 -10.29 -16.48 -4.63
C ALA A 66 -9.60 -16.65 -3.26
N GLU A 67 -8.62 -17.55 -3.18
CA GLU A 67 -7.86 -17.84 -1.95
C GLU A 67 -7.03 -16.63 -1.52
N SER A 68 -6.40 -15.96 -2.48
CA SER A 68 -5.55 -14.80 -2.22
C SER A 68 -6.33 -13.51 -1.92
N GLN A 69 -7.64 -13.46 -2.15
CA GLN A 69 -8.44 -12.24 -2.03
C GLN A 69 -8.42 -11.67 -0.61
N ALA A 70 -8.85 -12.45 0.38
CA ALA A 70 -8.96 -11.98 1.76
C ALA A 70 -7.59 -11.60 2.35
N VAL A 71 -6.54 -12.35 2.00
CA VAL A 71 -5.17 -12.06 2.42
C VAL A 71 -4.68 -10.77 1.78
N ALA A 72 -4.82 -10.60 0.47
CA ALA A 72 -4.33 -9.42 -0.22
C ALA A 72 -5.07 -8.15 0.21
N ASP A 73 -6.41 -8.20 0.34
CA ASP A 73 -7.21 -7.05 0.76
C ASP A 73 -6.86 -6.63 2.20
N ARG A 74 -6.59 -7.60 3.08
CA ARG A 74 -6.15 -7.35 4.46
C ARG A 74 -4.78 -6.67 4.53
N HIS A 75 -3.85 -7.00 3.63
CA HIS A 75 -2.46 -6.53 3.69
C HIS A 75 -2.14 -5.40 2.70
N ALA A 76 -3.08 -5.01 1.83
CA ALA A 76 -2.91 -3.88 0.92
C ALA A 76 -2.56 -2.56 1.64
N PRO A 77 -3.18 -2.19 2.77
CA PRO A 77 -2.77 -1.00 3.53
C PRO A 77 -1.33 -1.04 4.02
N LEU A 78 -0.79 -2.22 4.35
CA LEU A 78 0.61 -2.36 4.79
C LEU A 78 1.58 -2.07 3.65
N LEU A 79 1.24 -2.48 2.43
CA LEU A 79 2.02 -2.16 1.24
C LEU A 79 2.11 -0.65 1.04
N LEU A 80 0.99 0.06 1.22
CA LEU A 80 0.92 1.51 1.13
C LEU A 80 1.69 2.18 2.26
N TYR A 81 1.59 1.65 3.48
CA TYR A 81 2.38 2.11 4.63
C TYR A 81 3.88 2.08 4.34
N TYR A 82 4.41 0.97 3.85
CA TYR A 82 5.83 0.88 3.51
C TYR A 82 6.20 1.78 2.33
N ALA A 83 5.32 1.97 1.34
CA ALA A 83 5.55 2.93 0.28
C ALA A 83 5.64 4.37 0.82
N VAL A 84 4.72 4.77 1.69
CA VAL A 84 4.68 6.08 2.35
C VAL A 84 5.86 6.29 3.29
N LEU A 85 6.32 5.24 3.97
CA LEU A 85 7.42 5.34 4.92
C LEU A 85 8.79 5.37 4.23
N ASP A 86 8.99 4.52 3.22
CA ASP A 86 10.34 4.24 2.70
C ASP A 86 10.62 4.82 1.30
N THR A 87 9.64 5.38 0.59
CA THR A 87 9.83 5.76 -0.82
C THR A 87 9.59 7.22 -1.11
N LYS A 88 10.66 7.94 -1.43
CA LYS A 88 10.61 9.38 -1.72
C LYS A 88 9.53 9.75 -2.74
N GLY A 89 8.62 10.63 -2.32
CA GLY A 89 7.57 11.19 -3.14
C GLY A 89 6.33 10.32 -3.33
N SER A 90 6.22 9.22 -2.59
CA SER A 90 4.98 8.44 -2.48
C SER A 90 3.88 9.21 -1.74
N CYS A 91 4.21 10.20 -0.90
CA CYS A 91 3.26 11.07 -0.23
C CYS A 91 3.48 12.53 -0.65
N GLU A 92 2.42 13.23 -1.06
CA GLU A 92 2.43 14.68 -1.30
C GLU A 92 1.59 15.38 -0.24
N VAL A 93 2.16 16.38 0.44
CA VAL A 93 1.49 17.09 1.53
C VAL A 93 1.43 18.56 1.19
N ARG A 94 0.26 19.16 1.44
CA ARG A 94 -0.04 20.57 1.20
C ARG A 94 -0.41 21.24 2.51
N GLY A 95 0.21 22.37 2.81
CA GLY A 95 -0.01 23.10 4.06
C GLY A 95 0.88 24.33 4.21
N THR A 96 0.80 24.98 5.36
CA THR A 96 1.73 26.06 5.73
C THR A 96 3.13 25.49 6.01
N LEU A 97 4.17 26.33 6.00
CA LEU A 97 5.54 25.89 6.28
C LEU A 97 5.65 25.21 7.66
N GLN A 98 5.03 25.80 8.68
CA GLN A 98 5.02 25.25 10.04
C GLN A 98 4.32 23.89 10.10
N ALA A 99 3.16 23.75 9.45
CA ALA A 99 2.43 22.49 9.41
C ALA A 99 3.20 21.39 8.67
N LEU A 100 3.92 21.73 7.60
CA LEU A 100 4.77 20.77 6.88
C LEU A 100 5.99 20.32 7.71
N ILE A 101 6.59 21.22 8.49
CA ILE A 101 7.69 20.86 9.41
C ILE A 101 7.17 19.92 10.51
N GLN A 102 6.01 20.22 11.08
CA GLN A 102 5.37 19.35 12.06
C GLN A 102 5.05 17.97 11.48
N PHE A 103 4.41 17.92 10.30
CA PHE A 103 4.11 16.67 9.62
C PHE A 103 5.39 15.85 9.32
N GLU A 104 6.47 16.51 8.89
CA GLU A 104 7.77 15.86 8.64
C GLU A 104 8.35 15.24 9.90
N GLY A 105 8.29 15.96 11.03
CA GLY A 105 8.73 15.46 12.33
C GLY A 105 7.91 14.25 12.77
N GLU A 106 6.58 14.36 12.72
CA GLU A 106 5.68 13.25 13.09
C GLU A 106 5.88 12.02 12.20
N LEU A 107 6.08 12.21 10.89
CA LEU A 107 6.31 11.10 9.95
C LEU A 107 7.67 10.40 10.16
N GLY A 108 8.70 11.17 10.56
CA GLY A 108 10.06 10.66 10.73
C GLY A 108 10.32 9.99 12.08
N GLU A 109 9.67 10.46 13.14
CA GLU A 109 9.83 9.94 14.51
C GLU A 109 8.81 8.85 14.84
N ASP A 110 7.61 8.91 14.28
CA ASP A 110 6.52 8.00 14.60
C ASP A 110 5.96 7.26 13.37
N ALA A 111 6.18 5.95 13.34
CA ALA A 111 5.56 5.06 12.36
C ALA A 111 4.02 5.09 12.37
N ASN A 112 3.39 5.61 13.44
CA ASN A 112 1.94 5.68 13.56
C ASN A 112 1.31 6.65 12.57
N LEU A 113 1.92 7.79 12.26
CA LEU A 113 1.36 8.71 11.27
C LEU A 113 1.36 8.06 9.88
N ALA A 114 2.43 7.36 9.51
CA ALA A 114 2.47 6.60 8.26
C ALA A 114 1.40 5.49 8.23
N LYS A 115 1.15 4.81 9.36
CA LYS A 115 0.05 3.82 9.48
C LYS A 115 -1.31 4.47 9.29
N GLU A 116 -1.56 5.62 9.93
CA GLU A 116 -2.82 6.38 9.81
C GLU A 116 -3.06 6.81 8.36
N VAL A 117 -2.05 7.38 7.71
CA VAL A 117 -2.10 7.80 6.30
C VAL A 117 -2.42 6.62 5.38
N ALA A 118 -1.81 5.47 5.64
CA ALA A 118 -2.02 4.26 4.85
C ALA A 118 -3.30 3.48 5.19
N GLY A 119 -3.99 3.81 6.29
CA GLY A 119 -5.16 3.08 6.76
C GLY A 119 -4.82 1.72 7.41
N VAL A 120 -3.67 1.63 8.05
CA VAL A 120 -3.25 0.42 8.79
C VAL A 120 -3.80 0.47 10.21
N GLU A 121 -4.76 -0.40 10.53
CA GLU A 121 -5.36 -0.50 11.86
C GLU A 121 -4.63 -1.47 12.81
N ARG A 122 -3.69 -2.27 12.29
CA ARG A 122 -3.05 -3.39 13.02
C ARG A 122 -1.54 -3.21 13.11
N SER A 123 -0.89 -4.11 13.85
CA SER A 123 0.57 -4.19 13.85
C SER A 123 1.09 -4.41 12.42
N ALA A 124 2.17 -3.70 12.07
CA ALA A 124 2.70 -3.71 10.71
C ALA A 124 3.55 -4.96 10.49
N ALA A 125 2.92 -6.00 9.93
CA ALA A 125 3.64 -7.19 9.50
C ALA A 125 4.54 -6.86 8.31
N THR A 126 5.80 -7.29 8.38
CA THR A 126 6.79 -7.05 7.33
C THR A 126 6.77 -8.17 6.29
N VAL A 127 6.40 -9.38 6.71
CA VAL A 127 6.44 -10.58 5.88
C VAL A 127 5.13 -11.36 6.02
N LEU A 128 4.67 -11.94 4.91
CA LEU A 128 3.67 -13.02 4.93
C LEU A 128 4.37 -14.35 4.74
N VAL A 129 4.05 -15.32 5.59
CA VAL A 129 4.66 -16.64 5.58
C VAL A 129 3.58 -17.71 5.47
N SER A 130 3.84 -18.72 4.64
CA SER A 130 3.09 -19.97 4.58
C SER A 130 4.10 -21.11 4.57
N ILE A 131 3.94 -22.07 5.49
CA ILE A 131 4.80 -23.25 5.63
C ILE A 131 3.93 -24.47 5.31
N ASP A 132 4.41 -25.40 4.48
CA ASP A 132 3.69 -26.63 4.11
C ASP A 132 2.30 -26.39 3.50
N GLY A 133 2.12 -25.26 2.81
CA GLY A 133 0.84 -24.87 2.21
C GLY A 133 -0.24 -24.49 3.23
N SER A 134 0.15 -24.24 4.49
CA SER A 134 -0.75 -23.70 5.53
C SER A 134 -1.21 -22.27 5.21
N GLU A 135 -2.17 -21.77 6.01
CA GLU A 135 -2.67 -20.40 5.89
C GLU A 135 -1.53 -19.38 5.96
N LEU A 136 -1.63 -18.30 5.17
CA LEU A 136 -0.67 -17.20 5.22
C LEU A 136 -0.83 -16.42 6.51
N VAL A 137 0.18 -16.52 7.38
CA VAL A 137 0.22 -15.81 8.67
C VAL A 137 1.04 -14.53 8.52
N PRO A 138 0.55 -13.38 9.02
CA PRO A 138 1.34 -12.17 9.12
C PRO A 138 2.38 -12.28 10.24
N GLU A 139 3.63 -11.99 9.92
CA GLU A 139 4.74 -12.06 10.88
C GLU A 139 5.35 -10.67 11.10
N ALA A 140 5.44 -10.28 12.38
CA ALA A 140 6.18 -9.12 12.84
C ALA A 140 7.65 -9.54 12.96
N THR A 141 8.45 -9.16 11.98
CA THR A 141 9.86 -9.56 11.87
C THR A 141 10.66 -9.17 13.11
N GLU A 142 10.88 -10.12 14.02
CA GLU A 142 12.09 -10.14 14.87
C GLU A 142 12.74 -11.52 14.91
N GLU A 143 12.00 -12.63 14.86
CA GLU A 143 12.57 -13.99 14.66
C GLU A 143 11.47 -14.92 14.12
N LEU A 144 11.60 -15.37 12.88
CA LEU A 144 10.74 -16.41 12.33
C LEU A 144 11.19 -17.75 12.94
N ASP A 145 10.44 -18.26 13.91
CA ASP A 145 10.66 -19.60 14.45
C ASP A 145 10.04 -20.63 13.49
N ILE A 146 10.81 -20.93 12.44
CA ILE A 146 10.50 -22.01 11.51
C ILE A 146 11.03 -23.29 12.18
N GLY A 147 10.17 -23.95 12.96
CA GLY A 147 10.57 -25.10 13.79
C GLY A 147 11.33 -26.18 13.00
N GLU A 148 12.17 -26.98 13.67
CA GLU A 148 13.11 -27.91 13.03
C GLU A 148 12.47 -28.93 12.06
N ASP A 149 11.17 -29.19 12.19
CA ASP A 149 10.39 -30.10 11.34
C ASP A 149 9.62 -29.39 10.20
N SER A 150 9.83 -28.09 9.97
CA SER A 150 9.14 -27.35 8.90
C SER A 150 9.60 -27.80 7.52
N GLY A 151 8.66 -28.03 6.59
CA GLY A 151 8.98 -28.30 5.19
C GLY A 151 9.13 -27.03 4.33
N ASP A 152 8.64 -27.10 3.09
CA ASP A 152 8.77 -25.99 2.12
C ASP A 152 7.83 -24.83 2.47
N GLY A 153 8.31 -23.60 2.33
CA GLY A 153 7.53 -22.40 2.62
C GLY A 153 7.71 -21.26 1.62
N TYR A 154 6.75 -20.33 1.62
CA TYR A 154 6.77 -19.12 0.80
C TYR A 154 6.77 -17.87 1.66
N PHE A 155 7.58 -16.88 1.25
CA PHE A 155 7.78 -15.63 1.97
C PHE A 155 7.50 -14.44 1.05
N ILE A 156 6.63 -13.53 1.47
CA ILE A 156 6.35 -12.27 0.77
C ILE A 156 6.80 -11.11 1.64
N ASN A 157 7.90 -10.46 1.24
CA ASN A 157 8.38 -9.23 1.88
C ASN A 157 7.50 -8.02 1.48
N LEU A 158 6.54 -7.68 2.32
CA LEU A 158 5.61 -6.57 2.10
C LEU A 158 6.32 -5.22 2.05
N ARG A 159 7.36 -5.04 2.86
CA ARG A 159 8.17 -3.81 2.86
C ARG A 159 8.90 -3.61 1.54
N GLY A 160 9.51 -4.67 1.01
CA GLY A 160 10.17 -4.66 -0.29
C GLY A 160 9.20 -4.35 -1.43
N LEU A 161 8.02 -4.97 -1.42
CA LEU A 161 6.99 -4.71 -2.42
C LEU A 161 6.40 -3.28 -2.31
N GLY A 162 6.20 -2.75 -1.11
CA GLY A 162 5.76 -1.37 -0.88
C GLY A 162 6.76 -0.36 -1.43
N ARG A 163 8.06 -0.57 -1.17
CA ARG A 163 9.13 0.23 -1.77
C ARG A 163 9.11 0.20 -3.29
N GLN A 164 8.99 -0.99 -3.86
CA GLN A 164 8.92 -1.18 -5.31
C GLN A 164 7.72 -0.44 -5.92
N LEU A 165 6.54 -0.56 -5.31
CA LEU A 165 5.33 0.11 -5.77
C LEU A 165 5.48 1.63 -5.71
N GLY A 166 5.96 2.17 -4.59
CA GLY A 166 6.20 3.61 -4.43
C GLY A 166 7.15 4.16 -5.47
N ALA A 167 8.24 3.44 -5.76
CA ALA A 167 9.26 3.89 -6.70
C ALA A 167 8.78 3.85 -8.15
N ALA A 168 7.99 2.83 -8.50
CA ALA A 168 7.51 2.63 -9.87
C ALA A 168 6.29 3.51 -10.23
N ALA A 169 5.53 3.99 -9.24
CA ALA A 169 4.25 4.68 -9.49
C ALA A 169 4.37 5.99 -10.29
N GLY A 170 5.52 6.66 -10.28
CA GLY A 170 5.76 7.91 -11.02
C GLY A 170 4.94 9.12 -10.55
N LYS A 171 4.07 8.95 -9.55
CA LYS A 171 3.21 9.99 -8.94
C LYS A 171 3.00 9.69 -7.45
N PRO A 172 2.63 10.69 -6.64
CA PRO A 172 2.27 10.46 -5.24
C PRO A 172 1.12 9.44 -5.15
N LEU A 173 1.28 8.46 -4.27
CA LEU A 173 0.29 7.43 -3.93
C LEU A 173 -0.82 7.99 -3.03
N VAL A 174 -0.44 8.93 -2.15
CA VAL A 174 -1.37 9.62 -1.25
C VAL A 174 -1.09 11.11 -1.30
N LYS A 175 -2.16 11.92 -1.35
CA LYS A 175 -2.09 13.37 -1.14
C LYS A 175 -2.78 13.72 0.16
N ILE A 176 -2.14 14.61 0.92
CA ILE A 176 -2.62 15.07 2.22
C ILE A 176 -2.78 16.59 2.16
N GLN A 177 -3.95 17.07 2.55
CA GLN A 177 -4.20 18.49 2.75
C GLN A 177 -4.31 18.76 4.25
N LEU A 178 -3.33 19.51 4.76
CA LEU A 178 -3.31 19.96 6.15
C LEU A 178 -4.28 21.14 6.33
N PRO A 179 -4.93 21.24 7.49
CA PRO A 179 -5.84 22.33 7.79
C PRO A 179 -5.09 23.65 7.82
N VAL A 180 -5.75 24.70 7.35
CA VAL A 180 -5.28 26.08 7.45
C VAL A 180 -6.25 26.81 8.36
N ALA A 181 -5.72 27.50 9.38
CA ALA A 181 -6.55 28.24 10.31
C ALA A 181 -7.33 29.35 9.58
N ASP A 182 -8.58 29.59 10.00
CA ASP A 182 -9.40 30.64 9.40
C ASP A 182 -8.70 32.00 9.52
N GLY A 183 -8.56 32.67 8.37
CA GLY A 183 -7.87 33.96 8.28
C GLY A 183 -6.35 33.89 8.15
N ASP A 184 -5.74 32.70 8.20
CA ASP A 184 -4.31 32.55 7.91
C ASP A 184 -4.04 32.75 6.41
N ARG A 185 -3.31 33.82 6.08
CA ARG A 185 -2.92 34.20 4.72
C ARG A 185 -1.55 33.65 4.33
N SER A 186 -0.97 32.77 5.15
CA SER A 186 0.30 32.13 4.85
C SER A 186 0.25 31.40 3.51
N ARG A 187 1.35 31.48 2.76
CA ARG A 187 1.48 30.78 1.48
C ARG A 187 1.40 29.27 1.72
N GLN A 188 0.47 28.60 1.04
CA GLN A 188 0.43 27.15 0.99
C GLN A 188 1.60 26.63 0.14
N LEU A 189 2.29 25.62 0.67
CA LEU A 189 3.41 24.95 0.05
C LEU A 189 3.03 23.49 -0.23
N VAL A 190 3.69 22.89 -1.23
CA VAL A 190 3.56 21.47 -1.57
C VAL A 190 4.92 20.82 -1.33
N ARG A 191 4.97 19.73 -0.57
CA ARG A 191 6.18 18.94 -0.34
C ARG A 191 5.91 17.45 -0.54
N ARG A 192 6.92 16.74 -1.03
CA ARG A 192 6.91 15.30 -1.25
C ARG A 192 7.71 14.60 -0.16
N PHE A 193 7.17 13.50 0.36
CA PHE A 193 7.69 12.70 1.47
C PHE A 193 7.75 11.22 1.12
N PRO A 194 8.64 10.45 1.77
CA PRO A 194 9.81 10.90 2.54
C PRO A 194 10.80 11.68 1.64
N ARG A 195 11.80 12.33 2.23
CA ARG A 195 12.76 13.17 1.49
C ARG A 195 13.93 12.41 0.90
#